data_AF-X1BYB2-F1
#
_entry.id   AF-X1BYB2-F1
#
_cell.length_a   1.000
_cell.length_b   1.000
_cell.length_c   1.000
_cell.angle_alpha   90.00
_cell.angle_beta   90.00
_cell.angle_gamma   90.00
#
_symmetry.space_group_name_H-M   'P 1'
#
loop_
_entity.id
_entity.type
_entity.pdbx_description
1 polymer ?
#
loop_
_entity_poly.entity_id
_entity_poly.type
_entity_poly.pdbx_seq_one_letter_code
_entity_poly.pdbx_strand_id
1 'polypeptide(L)'
;ILIGEPGYESARFMRKYAYESIEGYDENLEAGEDYDIHHRLHKSGFIISRINSFINHHEGKLTLNKITSKYRQYGKTVHSYALKHKNLIKKQASVPQIYIKNYILLFRNISLLPGLIIMHIISFTLMGRHSRRTIKSNKSVRARV
;
A
#
# COMPACT_ATOMS: atom_id res chain seq x y z
N ILE A 1 11.32 8.16 6.20
CA ILE A 1 11.04 6.98 7.05
C ILE A 1 11.04 5.67 6.23
N LEU A 2 10.47 5.62 5.01
CA LEU A 2 10.37 4.38 4.21
C LEU A 2 11.33 4.26 3.02
N ILE A 3 12.16 5.28 2.77
CA ILE A 3 13.05 5.30 1.60
C ILE A 3 14.09 4.18 1.75
N GLY A 4 14.23 3.33 0.73
CA GLY A 4 15.18 2.23 0.74
C GLY A 4 14.69 0.94 1.39
N GLU A 5 13.49 0.91 1.97
CA GLU A 5 12.95 -0.30 2.61
C GLU A 5 12.36 -1.26 1.57
N PRO A 6 12.91 -2.49 1.41
CA PRO A 6 12.42 -3.44 0.43
C PRO A 6 10.94 -3.78 0.65
N GLY A 7 10.14 -3.62 -0.41
CA GLY A 7 8.69 -3.84 -0.36
C GLY A 7 7.85 -2.61 -0.01
N TYR A 8 8.47 -1.45 0.28
CA TYR A 8 7.78 -0.16 0.37
C TYR A 8 8.19 0.80 -0.75
N GLU A 9 8.87 0.27 -1.76
CA GLU A 9 9.31 1.01 -2.93
C GLU A 9 8.37 0.79 -4.10
N SER A 10 8.27 1.81 -4.94
CA SER A 10 7.44 1.82 -6.13
C SER A 10 8.19 2.49 -7.26
N ALA A 11 8.13 1.90 -8.44
CA ALA A 11 8.71 2.51 -9.63
C ALA A 11 7.82 3.68 -10.06
N ARG A 12 8.40 4.90 -10.13
CA ARG A 12 7.65 6.13 -10.45
C ARG A 12 7.69 6.48 -11.92
N PHE A 13 8.80 6.17 -12.58
CA PHE A 13 8.99 6.32 -14.01
C PHE A 13 9.55 5.03 -14.58
N MET A 14 9.03 4.62 -15.73
CA MET A 14 9.44 3.42 -16.42
C MET A 14 9.33 3.61 -17.92
N ARG A 15 10.15 2.89 -18.68
CA ARG A 15 10.10 2.91 -20.14
C ARG A 15 8.84 2.18 -20.60
N LYS A 16 8.23 2.66 -21.69
CA LYS A 16 7.01 2.08 -22.25
C LYS A 16 7.13 0.57 -22.46
N TYR A 17 8.22 0.10 -23.07
CA TYR A 17 8.41 -1.35 -23.30
C TYR A 17 8.48 -2.16 -22.00
N ALA A 18 9.04 -1.61 -20.92
CA ALA A 18 9.10 -2.29 -19.63
C ALA A 18 7.69 -2.41 -19.03
N TYR A 19 6.88 -1.35 -19.15
CA TYR A 19 5.48 -1.35 -18.73
C TYR A 19 4.62 -2.35 -19.54
N GLU A 20 4.77 -2.36 -20.87
CA GLU A 20 4.04 -3.29 -21.74
C GLU A 20 4.48 -4.75 -21.52
N SER A 21 5.77 -4.99 -21.26
CA SER A 21 6.29 -6.35 -21.02
C SER A 21 5.74 -7.02 -19.76
N ILE A 22 5.21 -6.24 -18.81
CA ILE A 22 4.56 -6.76 -17.61
C ILE A 22 3.03 -6.74 -17.72
N GLU A 23 2.48 -6.37 -18.89
CA GLU A 23 1.02 -6.19 -19.12
C GLU A 23 0.41 -5.00 -18.35
N GLY A 24 1.20 -4.00 -17.99
CA GLY A 24 0.72 -2.77 -17.38
C GLY A 24 0.16 -2.93 -15.95
N TYR A 25 -0.77 -2.06 -15.55
CA TYR A 25 -1.46 -2.16 -14.25
C TYR A 25 -2.48 -3.32 -14.24
N ASP A 26 -2.62 -3.98 -13.09
CA ASP A 26 -3.71 -4.93 -12.87
C ASP A 26 -4.96 -4.15 -12.45
N GLU A 27 -5.94 -4.03 -13.35
CA GLU A 27 -7.18 -3.28 -13.12
C GLU A 27 -8.01 -3.81 -11.94
N ASN A 28 -7.73 -5.01 -11.44
CA ASN A 28 -8.37 -5.56 -10.26
C ASN A 28 -7.73 -5.09 -8.94
N LEU A 29 -6.65 -4.30 -9.01
CA LEU A 29 -5.92 -3.78 -7.87
C LEU A 29 -5.97 -2.26 -7.85
N GLU A 30 -6.66 -1.70 -6.87
CA GLU A 30 -6.56 -0.29 -6.50
C GLU A 30 -5.61 -0.13 -5.29
N ALA A 31 -5.74 -0.99 -4.29
CA ALA A 31 -4.80 -1.11 -3.19
C ALA A 31 -3.54 -1.87 -3.61
N GLY A 32 -2.38 -1.21 -3.49
CA GLY A 32 -1.08 -1.83 -3.70
C GLY A 32 -0.64 -1.97 -5.16
N GLU A 33 -1.34 -1.32 -6.09
CA GLU A 33 -1.03 -1.29 -7.53
C GLU A 33 0.42 -0.87 -7.82
N ASP A 34 0.90 0.16 -7.13
CA ASP A 34 2.26 0.68 -7.23
C ASP A 34 3.32 -0.36 -6.84
N TYR A 35 3.02 -1.13 -5.79
CA TYR A 35 3.92 -2.18 -5.29
C TYR A 35 3.88 -3.42 -6.20
N ASP A 36 2.72 -3.74 -6.75
CA ASP A 36 2.54 -4.83 -7.72
C ASP A 36 3.39 -4.58 -8.98
N ILE A 37 3.30 -3.38 -9.57
CA ILE A 37 4.13 -3.02 -10.74
C ILE A 37 5.61 -3.09 -10.40
N HIS A 38 6.03 -2.47 -9.30
CA HIS A 38 7.45 -2.45 -8.91
C HIS A 38 7.99 -3.87 -8.74
N HIS A 39 7.23 -4.75 -8.09
CA HIS A 39 7.62 -6.13 -7.91
C HIS A 39 7.64 -6.93 -9.21
N ARG A 40 6.66 -6.72 -10.11
CA ARG A 40 6.64 -7.38 -11.42
C ARG A 40 7.82 -6.95 -12.29
N LEU A 41 8.14 -5.66 -12.33
CA LEU A 41 9.35 -5.15 -13.02
C LEU A 41 10.61 -5.82 -12.48
N HIS A 42 10.79 -5.82 -11.16
CA HIS A 42 11.95 -6.46 -10.53
C HIS A 42 12.01 -7.96 -10.84
N LYS A 43 10.88 -8.67 -10.81
CA LYS A 43 10.81 -10.10 -11.15
C LYS A 43 11.12 -10.39 -12.62
N SER A 44 10.77 -9.49 -13.52
CA SER A 44 11.09 -9.59 -14.95
C SER A 44 12.54 -9.22 -15.28
N GLY A 45 13.39 -9.01 -14.27
CA GLY A 45 14.82 -8.74 -14.45
C GLY A 45 15.16 -7.29 -14.74
N PHE A 46 14.20 -6.36 -14.63
CA PHE A 46 14.49 -4.94 -14.81
C PHE A 46 15.27 -4.37 -13.63
N ILE A 47 16.25 -3.53 -13.96
CA ILE A 47 16.98 -2.74 -12.97
C ILE A 47 16.14 -1.51 -12.62
N ILE A 48 15.84 -1.35 -11.33
CA ILE A 48 15.13 -0.19 -10.80
C ILE A 48 16.13 0.67 -10.03
N SER A 49 16.46 1.84 -10.59
CA SER A 49 17.38 2.80 -9.97
C SER A 49 16.63 3.87 -9.19
N ARG A 50 17.30 4.49 -8.22
CA ARG A 50 16.80 5.64 -7.47
C ARG A 50 17.49 6.92 -7.93
N ILE A 51 16.78 8.03 -7.82
CA ILE A 51 17.33 9.38 -7.97
C ILE A 51 17.10 10.16 -6.67
N ASN A 52 17.88 11.21 -6.46
CA ASN A 52 17.78 12.04 -5.24
C ASN A 52 16.67 13.10 -5.31
N SER A 53 15.96 13.19 -6.43
CA SER A 53 14.83 14.10 -6.59
C SER A 53 13.62 13.61 -5.81
N PHE A 54 12.91 14.54 -5.16
CA PHE A 54 11.71 14.24 -4.40
C PHE A 54 10.46 14.47 -5.23
N ILE A 55 9.46 13.61 -5.06
CA ILE A 55 8.11 13.84 -5.54
C ILE A 55 7.33 14.51 -4.42
N ASN A 56 6.86 15.73 -4.67
CA ASN A 56 6.01 16.45 -3.73
C ASN A 56 4.56 15.99 -3.89
N HIS A 57 4.04 15.31 -2.87
CA HIS A 57 2.64 14.91 -2.82
C HIS A 57 1.80 16.05 -2.26
N HIS A 58 1.05 16.73 -3.13
CA HIS A 58 0.13 17.79 -2.72
C HIS A 58 -1.22 17.19 -2.29
N GLU A 59 -1.29 16.64 -1.07
CA GLU A 59 -2.52 16.03 -0.52
C GLU A 59 -3.50 17.04 0.11
N GLY A 60 -3.13 18.33 0.13
CA GLY A 60 -3.91 19.41 0.73
C GLY A 60 -4.07 19.26 2.25
N LYS A 61 -5.21 19.72 2.79
CA LYS A 61 -5.54 19.53 4.22
C LYS A 61 -5.97 18.08 4.47
N LEU A 62 -5.08 17.30 5.08
CA LEU A 62 -5.36 15.96 5.57
C LEU A 62 -6.26 16.01 6.81
N THR A 63 -7.31 15.20 6.78
CA THR A 63 -8.21 15.01 7.92
C THR A 63 -8.38 13.52 8.17
N LEU A 64 -8.72 13.13 9.41
CA LEU A 64 -8.98 11.74 9.75
C LEU A 64 -10.05 11.11 8.82
N ASN A 65 -11.08 11.87 8.46
CA ASN A 65 -12.14 11.42 7.55
C ASN A 65 -11.60 11.12 6.14
N LYS A 66 -10.69 11.94 5.61
CA LYS A 66 -10.07 11.68 4.29
C LYS A 66 -9.18 10.45 4.32
N ILE A 67 -8.36 10.31 5.37
CA ILE A 67 -7.48 9.16 5.57
C ILE A 67 -8.30 7.88 5.68
N THR A 68 -9.29 7.85 6.56
CA THR A 68 -10.15 6.67 6.76
C THR A 68 -10.98 6.32 5.53
N SER A 69 -11.43 7.31 4.75
CA SER A 69 -12.12 7.08 3.47
C SER A 69 -11.19 6.42 2.44
N LYS A 70 -9.94 6.88 2.34
CA LYS A 70 -8.90 6.27 1.49
C LYS A 70 -8.64 4.82 1.89
N TYR A 71 -8.49 4.53 3.18
CA TYR A 71 -8.32 3.16 3.67
C TYR A 71 -9.55 2.27 3.45
N ARG A 72 -10.75 2.84 3.56
CA ARG A 72 -11.99 2.12 3.23
C ARG A 72 -12.01 1.75 1.75
N GLN A 73 -11.63 2.68 0.87
CA GLN A 73 -11.52 2.44 -0.57
C GLN A 73 -10.52 1.32 -0.87
N TYR A 74 -9.31 1.37 -0.29
CA TYR A 74 -8.32 0.31 -0.41
C TYR A 74 -8.82 -1.06 0.09
N GLY A 75 -9.74 -1.06 1.06
CA GLY A 75 -10.40 -2.28 1.52
C GLY A 75 -11.06 -3.10 0.40
N LYS A 76 -11.47 -2.49 -0.72
CA LYS A 76 -12.11 -3.20 -1.84
C LYS A 76 -11.21 -4.26 -2.46
N THR A 77 -9.95 -3.92 -2.73
CA THR A 77 -9.03 -4.80 -3.48
C THR A 77 -7.82 -5.27 -2.67
N VAL A 78 -7.63 -4.82 -1.42
CA VAL A 78 -6.50 -5.24 -0.57
C VAL A 78 -6.41 -6.76 -0.40
N HIS A 79 -7.53 -7.46 -0.45
CA HIS A 79 -7.54 -8.93 -0.42
C HIS A 79 -6.95 -9.54 -1.68
N SER A 80 -7.31 -9.03 -2.86
CA SER A 80 -6.74 -9.45 -4.14
C SER A 80 -5.23 -9.24 -4.16
N TYR A 81 -4.77 -8.07 -3.69
CA TYR A 81 -3.34 -7.78 -3.53
C TYR A 81 -2.67 -8.76 -2.56
N ALA A 82 -3.29 -9.06 -1.42
CA ALA A 82 -2.76 -10.00 -0.43
C ALA A 82 -2.62 -11.43 -0.98
N LEU A 83 -3.58 -11.87 -1.81
CA LEU A 83 -3.53 -13.17 -2.47
C LEU A 83 -2.42 -13.23 -3.53
N LYS A 84 -2.27 -12.16 -4.31
CA LYS A 84 -1.25 -12.03 -5.36
C LYS A 84 0.17 -11.98 -4.77
N HIS A 85 0.35 -11.25 -3.65
CA HIS A 85 1.66 -10.98 -3.05
C HIS A 85 1.78 -11.32 -1.57
N LYS A 86 1.48 -12.57 -1.21
CA LYS A 86 1.48 -13.07 0.19
C LYS A 86 2.74 -12.71 0.98
N ASN A 87 3.92 -12.79 0.35
CA ASN A 87 5.19 -12.51 1.03
C ASN A 87 5.45 -11.01 1.19
N LEU A 88 5.08 -10.18 0.20
CA LEU A 88 5.23 -8.72 0.30
C LEU A 88 4.28 -8.16 1.34
N ILE A 89 3.01 -8.57 1.34
CA ILE A 89 2.05 -8.05 2.32
C ILE A 89 2.41 -8.42 3.75
N LYS A 90 3.03 -9.59 3.98
CA LYS A 90 3.56 -9.94 5.31
C LYS A 90 4.66 -8.97 5.75
N LYS A 91 5.62 -8.67 4.86
CA LYS A 91 6.66 -7.67 5.13
C LYS A 91 6.07 -6.26 5.35
N GLN A 92 5.05 -5.90 4.57
CA GLN A 92 4.35 -4.63 4.68
C GLN A 92 3.46 -4.54 5.95
N ALA A 93 2.98 -5.67 6.46
CA ALA A 93 2.22 -5.71 7.71
C ALA A 93 3.14 -5.63 8.94
N SER A 94 4.43 -5.95 8.79
CA SER A 94 5.46 -5.77 9.82
C SER A 94 5.89 -4.30 10.02
N VAL A 95 4.91 -3.38 9.98
CA VAL A 95 5.00 -1.95 10.23
C VAL A 95 5.85 -1.56 11.47
N PRO A 96 5.88 -2.32 12.58
CA PRO A 96 6.69 -1.97 13.75
C PRO A 96 8.19 -1.86 13.47
N GLN A 97 8.74 -2.64 12.52
CA GLN A 97 10.18 -2.66 12.25
C GLN A 97 10.71 -1.30 11.75
N ILE A 98 9.89 -0.59 10.95
CA ILE A 98 10.24 0.70 10.37
C ILE A 98 10.28 1.79 11.43
N TYR A 99 9.32 1.75 12.35
CA TYR A 99 9.23 2.69 13.46
C TYR A 99 10.38 2.48 14.46
N ILE A 100 10.76 1.22 14.72
CA ILE A 100 11.92 0.89 15.55
C ILE A 100 13.22 1.42 14.92
N LYS A 101 13.41 1.24 13.60
CA LYS A 101 14.58 1.79 12.88
C LYS A 101 14.68 3.32 12.95
N ASN A 102 13.54 4.01 13.10
CA ASN A 102 13.45 5.47 13.12
C ASN A 102 13.04 6.00 14.52
N TYR A 103 13.46 5.33 15.60
CA TYR A 103 13.04 5.62 16.97
C TYR A 103 13.30 7.07 17.40
N ILE A 104 14.39 7.70 16.94
CA ILE A 104 14.72 9.10 17.26
C ILE A 104 13.57 10.05 16.87
N LEU A 105 12.94 9.82 15.71
CA LEU A 105 11.83 10.63 15.25
C LEU A 105 10.58 10.43 16.11
N LEU A 106 10.35 9.20 16.60
CA LEU A 106 9.23 8.87 17.47
C LEU A 106 9.38 9.50 18.85
N PHE A 107 10.58 9.44 19.44
CA PHE A 107 10.85 10.06 20.73
C PHE A 107 10.70 11.58 20.69
N ARG A 108 11.15 12.24 19.61
CA ARG A 108 10.97 13.70 19.44
C ARG A 108 9.49 14.11 19.33
N ASN A 109 8.61 13.18 18.97
CA ASN A 109 7.19 13.42 18.71
C ASN A 109 6.29 12.54 19.57
N ILE A 110 6.73 12.21 20.80
CA ILE A 110 6.05 11.25 21.67
C ILE A 110 4.58 11.60 21.92
N SER A 111 4.25 12.90 21.99
CA SER A 111 2.88 13.40 22.17
C SER A 111 1.95 13.08 21.00
N LEU A 112 2.50 12.83 19.79
CA LEU A 112 1.73 12.48 18.59
C LEU A 112 1.46 10.97 18.48
N LEU A 113 2.13 10.13 19.28
CA LEU A 113 1.97 8.67 19.22
C LEU A 113 0.53 8.20 19.47
N PRO A 114 -0.21 8.70 20.48
CA PRO A 114 -1.58 8.24 20.71
C PRO A 114 -2.48 8.50 19.50
N GLY A 115 -2.37 9.69 18.89
CA GLY A 115 -3.11 10.04 17.68
C GLY A 115 -2.75 9.14 16.49
N LEU A 116 -1.45 8.86 16.30
CA LEU A 116 -0.98 7.96 15.25
C LEU A 116 -1.51 6.53 15.43
N ILE A 117 -1.51 6.01 16.67
CA ILE A 117 -2.01 4.68 17.00
C ILE A 117 -3.53 4.61 16.75
N ILE A 118 -4.30 5.57 17.27
CA ILE A 118 -5.75 5.64 17.08
C ILE A 118 -6.09 5.71 15.59
N MET A 119 -5.41 6.58 14.84
CA MET A 119 -5.59 6.72 13.39
C MET A 119 -5.35 5.39 12.66
N HIS A 120 -4.27 4.67 12.99
CA HIS A 120 -3.97 3.36 12.40
C HIS A 120 -5.06 2.34 12.74
N ILE A 121 -5.45 2.22 14.01
CA ILE A 121 -6.48 1.27 14.45
C ILE A 121 -7.78 1.49 13.68
N ILE A 122 -8.26 2.74 13.59
CA ILE A 122 -9.50 3.07 12.87
C ILE A 122 -9.36 2.72 11.39
N SER A 123 -8.27 3.14 10.76
CA SER A 123 -8.03 2.96 9.32
C SER A 123 -7.97 1.48 8.92
N PHE A 124 -7.18 0.67 9.64
CA PHE A 124 -7.07 -0.77 9.37
C PHE A 124 -8.37 -1.53 9.67
N THR A 125 -9.11 -1.13 10.72
CA THR A 125 -10.42 -1.73 11.05
C THR A 125 -11.43 -1.47 9.92
N LEU A 126 -11.52 -0.24 9.43
CA LEU A 126 -12.42 0.12 8.33
C LEU A 126 -12.05 -0.60 7.02
N MET A 127 -10.75 -0.65 6.70
CA MET A 127 -10.23 -1.40 5.56
C MET A 127 -10.61 -2.88 5.64
N GLY A 128 -10.36 -3.52 6.79
CA GLY A 128 -10.70 -4.93 7.02
C GLY A 128 -12.20 -5.22 6.95
N ARG A 129 -13.04 -4.35 7.53
CA ARG A 129 -14.51 -4.48 7.45
C ARG A 129 -15.00 -4.37 6.01
N HIS A 130 -14.48 -3.42 5.24
CA HIS A 130 -14.90 -3.24 3.85
C HIS A 130 -14.42 -4.39 2.96
N SER A 131 -13.20 -4.89 3.19
CA SER A 131 -12.66 -6.06 2.50
C SER A 131 -13.54 -7.31 2.71
N ARG A 132 -13.90 -7.62 3.96
CA ARG A 132 -14.79 -8.76 4.26
C ARG A 132 -16.17 -8.62 3.61
N ARG A 133 -16.73 -7.40 3.56
CA ARG A 133 -18.01 -7.14 2.89
C ARG A 133 -17.93 -7.39 1.37
N THR A 134 -16.86 -6.89 0.75
CA THR A 134 -16.61 -7.06 -0.69
C THR A 134 -16.45 -8.54 -1.06
N ILE A 135 -15.67 -9.30 -0.28
CA ILE A 135 -15.49 -10.75 -0.48
C ILE A 135 -16.84 -11.48 -0.36
N LYS A 136 -17.66 -11.17 0.65
CA LYS A 136 -18.98 -11.79 0.82
C LYS A 136 -19.91 -11.49 -0.36
N SER A 137 -19.94 -10.24 -0.82
CA SER A 137 -20.75 -9.83 -1.98
C SER A 137 -20.32 -10.59 -3.25
N ASN A 138 -19.03 -10.64 -3.57
CA ASN A 138 -18.53 -11.35 -4.75
C ASN A 138 -18.83 -12.86 -4.70
N LYS A 139 -18.74 -13.49 -3.53
CA LYS A 139 -19.14 -14.90 -3.35
C LYS A 139 -20.63 -15.11 -3.59
N SER A 140 -21.48 -14.19 -3.11
CA SER A 140 -22.93 -14.28 -3.31
C SER A 140 -23.35 -14.10 -4.77
N VAL A 141 -22.63 -13.26 -5.54
CA VAL A 141 -22.86 -13.09 -6.98
C VAL A 141 -22.43 -14.35 -7.74
N ARG A 142 -21.24 -14.88 -7.47
CA ARG A 142 -20.75 -16.12 -8.11
C ARG A 142 -21.59 -17.35 -7.81
N ALA A 143 -22.30 -17.39 -6.69
CA ALA A 143 -23.19 -18.51 -6.35
C ALA A 143 -24.57 -18.42 -7.04
N ARG A 144 -24.87 -17.30 -7.71
CA ARG A 144 -26.13 -17.08 -8.46
C ARG A 144 -25.96 -17.22 -9.98
N VAL A 145 -24.74 -17.44 -10.45
CA VAL A 145 -24.39 -17.71 -11.86
C VAL A 145 -24.07 -19.18 -11.98
#